data_AF-A0A1V5C6Y1-F1
#
_entry.id   AF-A0A1V5C6Y1-F1
#
_cell.length_a   1.000
_cell.length_b   1.000
_cell.length_c   1.000
_cell.angle_alpha   90.00
_cell.angle_beta   90.00
_cell.angle_gamma   90.00
#
_symmetry.space_group_name_H-M   'P 1'
#
loop_
_entity.id
_entity.type
_entity.pdbx_description
1 polymer ?
#
loop_
_entity_poly.entity_id
_entity_poly.type
_entity_poly.pdbx_seq_one_letter_code
_entity_poly.pdbx_strand_id
1 'polypeptide(L)'
;MEISREISRQIGIIVNRRGVVEYVIVGDRERIHIPVLSSERVGRARFRGLRLVHTHLDSELLSKEDLTDLALLQLDLVACILERSGEPVELIQIGYLIPSNRKGQVWDFIGPEPVNELDLNFTEFITDLEAEFVKERGTSYVTRAAALEECVLVIVVLPRRTKNVEERIAELKDLSYSAGLSVLDVVVQRPKELHPRFLVGKGKIEEIAMRSRQLGAGMLVFDEELTPSQLNSISSLTELKVIDRNQLILDIFAARAKTGEAKIQVELAQLRYILPRLAEKEAALSRLTGGIGGRGPGETKLEVNRRRIKEKIAFLEKKLKDVGKIRERKRERRRGTGIPIVSIVGYTNSGKSTLLNLLTKSTVEVQERFFSTLTPTTRLIKYPVRKQIVLTDTVGFIEDLPEVLLRAFAATLEELEDATLLLHLVDISSPDFEERIATVNSVIDALGLSEKKKLLVFNKIDRVDRKFMKILESRYSAVSISCVTEEGIGKLVETMEIMARATSRGQRRTPPAFQETGG
;
A
#
# COMPACT_ATOMS: atom_id res chain seq x y z
N MET A 1 20.97 -28.51 32.55
CA MET A 1 20.47 -28.16 33.89
C MET A 1 21.58 -27.86 34.89
N GLU A 2 22.66 -28.65 34.92
CA GLU A 2 23.76 -28.56 35.89
C GLU A 2 24.32 -27.13 36.12
N ILE A 3 24.69 -26.42 35.06
CA ILE A 3 25.21 -25.04 35.15
C ILE A 3 24.17 -24.08 35.75
N SER A 4 22.89 -24.23 35.37
CA SER A 4 21.80 -23.40 35.88
C SER A 4 21.62 -23.56 37.39
N ARG A 5 21.83 -24.77 37.91
CA ARG A 5 21.82 -25.08 39.36
C ARG A 5 23.00 -24.42 40.07
N GLU A 6 24.20 -24.55 39.53
CA GLU A 6 25.42 -23.98 40.13
C GLU A 6 25.29 -22.47 40.31
N ILE A 7 24.76 -21.78 39.31
CA ILE A 7 24.61 -20.32 39.34
C ILE A 7 23.28 -19.85 39.93
N SER A 8 22.37 -20.77 40.27
CA SER A 8 20.99 -20.48 40.73
C SER A 8 20.22 -19.51 39.82
N ARG A 9 20.41 -19.62 38.50
CA ARG A 9 19.77 -18.78 37.47
C ARG A 9 19.41 -19.62 36.26
N GLN A 10 18.30 -19.33 35.62
CA GLN A 10 17.88 -20.00 34.40
C GLN A 10 18.85 -19.69 33.24
N ILE A 11 19.10 -20.68 32.39
CA ILE A 11 19.91 -20.56 31.19
C ILE A 11 19.03 -20.88 29.98
N GLY A 12 19.03 -19.99 29.00
CA GLY A 12 18.38 -20.17 27.71
C GLY A 12 19.41 -20.21 26.58
N ILE A 13 19.16 -21.04 25.57
CA ILE A 13 19.91 -21.05 24.32
C ILE A 13 18.95 -20.86 23.16
N ILE A 14 19.35 -20.02 22.21
CA ILE A 14 18.64 -19.87 20.94
C ILE A 14 19.44 -20.59 19.88
N VAL A 15 18.79 -21.51 19.20
CA VAL A 15 19.41 -22.40 18.22
C VAL A 15 18.68 -22.23 16.90
N ASN A 16 19.41 -22.17 15.79
CA ASN A 16 18.77 -22.14 14.47
C ASN A 16 18.49 -23.55 13.93
N ARG A 17 17.80 -23.65 12.79
CA ARG A 17 17.47 -24.93 12.14
C ARG A 17 18.67 -25.82 11.78
N ARG A 18 19.88 -25.24 11.69
CA ARG A 18 21.13 -25.99 11.44
C ARG A 18 21.76 -26.55 12.72
N GLY A 19 21.14 -26.32 13.88
CA GLY A 19 21.66 -26.73 15.19
C GLY A 19 22.74 -25.80 15.74
N VAL A 20 22.99 -24.64 15.12
CA VAL A 20 23.99 -23.68 15.60
C VAL A 20 23.36 -22.81 16.70
N VAL A 21 24.03 -22.71 17.84
CA VAL A 21 23.64 -21.82 18.94
C VAL A 21 23.99 -20.38 18.56
N GLU A 22 22.98 -19.54 18.39
CA GLU A 22 23.14 -18.12 18.03
C GLU A 22 23.28 -17.23 19.25
N TYR A 23 22.58 -17.57 20.34
CA TYR A 23 22.62 -16.83 21.59
C TYR A 23 22.62 -17.78 22.77
N VAL A 24 23.36 -17.41 23.81
CA VAL A 24 23.27 -17.97 25.16
C VAL A 24 22.79 -16.85 26.07
N ILE A 25 21.76 -17.13 26.85
CA ILE A 25 21.05 -16.17 27.68
C ILE A 25 21.13 -16.66 29.13
N VAL A 26 21.49 -15.77 30.04
CA VAL A 26 21.48 -16.04 31.47
C VAL A 26 20.40 -15.18 32.10
N GLY A 27 19.28 -15.82 32.46
CA GLY A 27 18.11 -15.19 33.07
C GLY A 27 18.31 -14.91 34.56
N ASP A 28 17.23 -14.61 35.26
CA ASP A 28 17.19 -14.67 36.72
C ASP A 28 16.68 -16.07 37.16
N ARG A 29 16.19 -16.20 38.39
CA ARG A 29 15.70 -17.50 38.90
C ARG A 29 14.34 -17.89 38.29
N GLU A 30 13.53 -16.90 37.95
CA GLU A 30 12.12 -17.07 37.55
C GLU A 30 11.94 -16.93 36.03
N ARG A 31 12.80 -16.16 35.34
CA ARG A 31 12.58 -15.70 33.96
C ARG A 31 13.87 -15.56 33.16
N ILE A 32 13.71 -15.61 31.84
CA ILE A 32 14.77 -15.30 30.87
C ILE A 32 14.33 -14.13 29.99
N HIS A 33 15.23 -13.16 29.81
CA HIS A 33 15.01 -12.05 28.89
C HIS A 33 15.64 -12.33 27.53
N ILE A 34 14.81 -12.54 26.53
CA ILE A 34 15.28 -12.80 25.16
C ILE A 34 15.84 -11.51 24.54
N PRO A 35 17.10 -11.49 24.08
CA PRO A 35 17.69 -10.30 23.45
C PRO A 35 17.00 -10.00 22.12
N VAL A 36 17.18 -8.76 21.63
CA VAL A 36 16.70 -8.39 20.29
C VAL A 36 17.43 -9.23 19.24
N LEU A 37 16.71 -10.19 18.65
CA LEU A 37 17.25 -11.10 17.65
C LEU A 37 17.41 -10.37 16.31
N SER A 38 18.61 -10.42 15.74
CA SER A 38 18.95 -9.70 14.50
C SER A 38 18.01 -10.05 13.34
N SER A 39 17.72 -9.07 12.50
CA SER A 39 16.69 -9.12 11.47
C SER A 39 17.18 -9.82 10.20
N GLU A 40 17.14 -11.14 10.19
CA GLU A 40 17.06 -11.90 8.94
C GLU A 40 15.68 -12.55 8.85
N ARG A 41 14.73 -11.80 8.27
CA ARG A 41 13.52 -12.42 7.73
C ARG A 41 13.94 -13.30 6.56
N VAL A 42 14.02 -14.61 6.78
CA VAL A 42 14.11 -15.58 5.68
C VAL A 42 12.72 -15.82 5.11
N GLY A 43 12.29 -14.93 4.22
CA GLY A 43 11.22 -15.19 3.27
C GLY A 43 9.88 -15.68 3.85
N ARG A 44 9.11 -16.38 3.01
CA ARG A 44 7.69 -16.75 3.17
C ARG A 44 7.40 -17.79 4.29
N ALA A 45 8.35 -18.11 5.16
CA ALA A 45 8.16 -19.04 6.27
C ALA A 45 7.50 -18.32 7.45
N ARG A 46 6.42 -18.89 8.01
CA ARG A 46 5.71 -18.30 9.18
C ARG A 46 6.53 -18.35 10.47
N PHE A 47 7.54 -19.21 10.53
CA PHE A 47 8.41 -19.34 11.67
C PHE A 47 9.77 -18.69 11.40
N ARG A 48 10.41 -18.24 12.48
CA ARG A 48 11.65 -17.48 12.45
C ARG A 48 12.88 -18.34 12.13
N GLY A 49 12.75 -19.67 12.15
CA GLY A 49 13.89 -20.58 12.00
C GLY A 49 14.75 -20.69 13.25
N LEU A 50 14.23 -20.22 14.38
CA LEU A 50 14.90 -20.18 15.68
C LEU A 50 14.07 -20.93 16.71
N ARG A 51 14.72 -21.75 17.52
CA ARG A 51 14.15 -22.45 18.68
C ARG A 51 14.79 -21.93 19.96
N LEU A 52 13.99 -21.74 20.99
CA LEU A 52 14.47 -21.43 22.33
C LEU A 52 14.44 -22.71 23.17
N VAL A 53 15.55 -23.04 23.81
CA VAL A 53 15.63 -24.10 24.81
C VAL A 53 16.13 -23.49 26.09
N HIS A 54 15.41 -23.64 27.20
CA HIS A 54 15.79 -23.03 28.47
C HIS A 54 15.50 -23.92 29.68
N THR A 55 16.13 -23.63 30.80
CA THR A 55 16.02 -24.41 32.04
C THR A 55 15.06 -23.76 33.03
N HIS A 56 14.18 -24.53 33.68
CA HIS A 56 13.32 -24.07 34.76
C HIS A 56 13.78 -24.63 36.11
N LEU A 57 14.00 -23.76 37.09
CA LEU A 57 14.52 -24.14 38.41
C LEU A 57 13.43 -24.52 39.42
N ASP A 58 12.21 -23.97 39.29
CA ASP A 58 11.14 -24.15 40.27
C ASP A 58 10.20 -25.34 39.95
N SER A 59 10.65 -26.27 39.08
CA SER A 59 9.88 -27.44 38.61
C SER A 59 8.57 -27.11 37.88
N GLU A 60 8.37 -25.86 37.48
CA GLU A 60 7.22 -25.44 36.66
C GLU A 60 7.45 -25.76 35.18
N LEU A 61 6.39 -26.18 34.52
CA LEU A 61 6.32 -26.38 33.06
C LEU A 61 6.40 -25.04 32.31
N LEU A 62 6.21 -25.04 30.98
CA LEU A 62 6.22 -23.80 30.20
C LEU A 62 5.19 -22.79 30.74
N SER A 63 5.67 -21.60 31.05
CA SER A 63 4.87 -20.52 31.58
C SER A 63 4.07 -19.83 30.47
N LYS A 64 3.06 -19.05 30.86
CA LYS A 64 2.32 -18.20 29.91
C LYS A 64 3.23 -17.16 29.23
N GLU A 65 4.31 -16.73 29.90
CA GLU A 65 5.30 -15.80 29.36
C GLU A 65 6.08 -16.48 28.22
N ASP A 66 6.55 -17.71 28.42
CA ASP A 66 7.27 -18.50 27.41
C ASP A 66 6.42 -18.74 26.15
N LEU A 67 5.13 -19.02 26.35
CA LEU A 67 4.17 -19.22 25.26
C LEU A 67 3.81 -17.91 24.55
N THR A 68 3.83 -16.80 25.29
CA THR A 68 3.66 -15.46 24.71
C THR A 68 4.88 -15.11 23.86
N ASP A 69 6.08 -15.43 24.32
CA ASP A 69 7.33 -15.23 23.57
C ASP A 69 7.42 -16.13 22.35
N LEU A 70 7.03 -17.41 22.45
CA LEU A 70 6.87 -18.33 21.32
C LEU A 70 6.02 -17.69 20.20
N ALA A 71 4.87 -17.11 20.56
CA ALA A 71 3.95 -16.49 19.61
C ALA A 71 4.45 -15.14 19.09
N LEU A 72 4.98 -14.26 19.95
CA LEU A 72 5.44 -12.92 19.58
C LEU A 72 6.69 -12.95 18.71
N LEU A 73 7.63 -13.84 19.03
CA LEU A 73 8.89 -13.99 18.30
C LEU A 73 8.78 -14.98 17.14
N GLN A 74 7.63 -15.64 16.97
CA GLN A 74 7.37 -16.69 15.96
C GLN A 74 8.47 -17.76 15.96
N LEU A 75 8.89 -18.19 17.15
CA LEU A 75 9.89 -19.25 17.28
C LEU A 75 9.34 -20.55 16.69
N ASP A 76 10.22 -21.36 16.10
CA ASP A 76 9.89 -22.69 15.60
C ASP A 76 9.31 -23.54 16.76
N LEU A 77 9.90 -23.44 17.95
CA LEU A 77 9.41 -23.99 19.21
C LEU A 77 10.09 -23.31 20.42
N VAL A 78 9.49 -23.49 21.60
CA VAL A 78 10.11 -23.22 22.91
C VAL A 78 10.12 -24.51 23.71
N ALA A 79 11.27 -24.88 24.28
CA ALA A 79 11.39 -26.08 25.10
C ALA A 79 11.96 -25.75 26.48
N CYS A 80 11.27 -26.14 27.56
CA CYS A 80 11.79 -26.04 28.91
C CYS A 80 12.34 -27.40 29.38
N ILE A 81 13.51 -27.37 30.01
CA ILE A 81 14.13 -28.51 30.69
C ILE A 81 14.02 -28.27 32.19
N LEU A 82 13.43 -29.22 32.90
CA LEU A 82 13.25 -29.17 34.35
C LEU A 82 13.71 -30.48 34.98
N GLU A 83 13.95 -30.46 36.29
CA GLU A 83 14.31 -31.65 37.05
C GLU A 83 13.18 -32.02 38.00
N ARG A 84 12.86 -33.30 38.10
CA ARG A 84 11.85 -33.77 39.03
C ARG A 84 12.42 -33.78 40.46
N SER A 85 11.70 -33.15 41.39
CA SER A 85 12.08 -33.17 42.81
C SER A 85 12.27 -34.60 43.33
N GLY A 86 13.52 -34.98 43.65
CA GLY A 86 13.88 -36.27 44.27
C GLY A 86 14.45 -37.35 43.33
N GLU A 87 14.51 -37.13 42.02
CA GLU A 87 15.10 -38.05 41.04
C GLU A 87 16.00 -37.28 40.05
N PRO A 88 17.17 -37.81 39.63
CA PRO A 88 18.06 -37.15 38.67
C PRO A 88 17.56 -37.29 37.23
N VAL A 89 16.24 -37.19 37.03
CA VAL A 89 15.60 -37.31 35.72
C VAL A 89 15.23 -35.91 35.25
N GLU A 90 15.90 -35.48 34.19
CA GLU A 90 15.56 -34.25 33.48
C GLU A 90 14.35 -34.52 32.57
N LEU A 91 13.30 -33.72 32.74
CA LEU A 91 12.10 -33.72 31.93
C LEU A 91 12.17 -32.56 30.94
N ILE A 92 11.64 -32.76 29.74
CA ILE A 92 11.48 -31.73 28.72
C ILE A 92 10.01 -31.57 28.35
N GLN A 93 9.57 -30.33 28.24
CA GLN A 93 8.30 -29.99 27.62
C GLN A 93 8.55 -29.01 26.48
N ILE A 94 7.90 -29.25 25.35
CA ILE A 94 8.04 -28.44 24.15
C ILE A 94 6.69 -27.79 23.84
N GLY A 95 6.67 -26.47 23.69
CA GLY A 95 5.55 -25.70 23.18
C GLY A 95 5.81 -25.29 21.73
N TYR A 96 4.79 -25.43 20.89
CA TYR A 96 4.85 -25.06 19.48
C TYR A 96 3.53 -24.42 19.04
N LEU A 97 3.56 -23.59 18.00
CA LEU A 97 2.35 -22.94 17.49
C LEU A 97 1.51 -23.91 16.66
N ILE A 98 0.19 -23.82 16.77
CA ILE A 98 -0.74 -24.59 15.93
C ILE A 98 -1.59 -23.68 15.03
N PRO A 99 -2.07 -24.19 13.89
CA PRO A 99 -3.02 -23.48 13.05
C PRO A 99 -4.33 -23.15 13.79
N SER A 100 -5.10 -22.19 13.25
CA SER A 100 -6.25 -21.59 13.92
C SER A 100 -7.43 -22.56 14.03
N ASN A 101 -7.49 -23.32 15.12
CA ASN A 101 -8.58 -24.27 15.32
C ASN A 101 -9.91 -23.58 15.72
N ARG A 102 -11.04 -24.30 15.58
CA ARG A 102 -12.39 -23.83 15.96
C ARG A 102 -12.53 -23.46 17.45
N LYS A 103 -11.56 -23.81 18.29
CA LYS A 103 -11.53 -23.52 19.73
C LYS A 103 -10.68 -22.29 20.08
N GLY A 104 -10.04 -21.63 19.10
CA GLY A 104 -9.22 -20.44 19.31
C GLY A 104 -7.88 -20.71 20.04
N GLN A 105 -7.42 -21.95 20.06
CA GLN A 105 -6.13 -22.33 20.66
C GLN A 105 -5.00 -22.00 19.68
N VAL A 106 -3.88 -21.47 20.20
CA VAL A 106 -2.79 -20.88 19.39
C VAL A 106 -1.49 -21.71 19.46
N TRP A 107 -1.36 -22.57 20.47
CA TRP A 107 -0.21 -23.44 20.67
C TRP A 107 -0.63 -24.79 21.26
N ASP A 108 0.25 -25.77 21.13
CA ASP A 108 0.11 -27.11 21.70
C ASP A 108 1.46 -27.60 22.26
N PHE A 109 1.45 -28.74 22.93
CA PHE A 109 2.59 -29.24 23.70
C PHE A 109 3.00 -30.67 23.36
N ILE A 110 4.31 -30.94 23.43
CA ILE A 110 4.89 -32.29 23.51
C ILE A 110 5.48 -32.45 24.91
N GLY A 111 5.26 -33.62 25.52
CA GLY A 111 5.69 -33.92 26.89
C GLY A 111 4.74 -33.37 27.98
N PRO A 112 5.17 -33.36 29.25
CA PRO A 112 6.54 -33.59 29.71
C PRO A 112 6.96 -35.07 29.62
N GLU A 113 8.17 -35.31 29.12
CA GLU A 113 8.78 -36.64 29.06
C GLU A 113 10.27 -36.56 29.41
N PRO A 114 10.92 -37.68 29.81
CA PRO A 114 12.35 -37.70 30.04
C PRO A 114 13.15 -37.26 28.81
N VAL A 115 14.18 -36.42 29.00
CA VAL A 115 15.00 -35.88 27.88
C VAL A 115 15.60 -37.00 27.01
N ASN A 116 15.91 -38.16 27.60
CA ASN A 116 16.45 -39.33 26.91
C ASN A 116 15.39 -40.14 26.12
N GLU A 117 14.11 -39.90 26.36
CA GLU A 117 12.98 -40.54 25.68
C GLU A 117 12.37 -39.66 24.58
N LEU A 118 12.79 -38.40 24.46
CA LEU A 118 12.36 -37.48 23.41
C LEU A 118 12.82 -37.96 22.02
N ASP A 119 11.91 -38.60 21.29
CA ASP A 119 12.10 -39.03 19.90
C ASP A 119 11.39 -38.05 18.93
N LEU A 120 11.95 -36.85 18.79
CA LEU A 120 11.42 -35.81 17.91
C LEU A 120 12.38 -35.50 16.75
N ASN A 121 12.00 -35.90 15.53
CA ASN A 121 12.66 -35.42 14.32
C ASN A 121 12.25 -33.97 14.00
N PHE A 122 12.98 -33.01 14.60
CA PHE A 122 12.67 -31.58 14.51
C PHE A 122 12.46 -31.06 13.08
N THR A 123 13.31 -31.49 12.12
CA THR A 123 13.23 -30.99 10.74
C THR A 123 11.95 -31.45 10.04
N GLU A 124 11.57 -32.71 10.23
CA GLU A 124 10.32 -33.28 9.70
C GLU A 124 9.11 -32.61 10.36
N PHE A 125 9.13 -32.52 11.70
CA PHE A 125 8.08 -31.89 12.49
C PHE A 125 7.76 -30.46 12.05
N ILE A 126 8.77 -29.58 11.95
CA ILE A 126 8.55 -28.19 11.52
C ILE A 126 8.09 -28.10 10.06
N THR A 127 8.58 -28.99 9.19
CA THR A 127 8.16 -29.01 7.78
C THR A 127 6.68 -29.39 7.64
N ASP A 128 6.24 -30.39 8.40
CA ASP A 128 4.83 -30.83 8.40
C ASP A 128 3.91 -29.78 8.99
N LEU A 129 4.34 -29.14 10.07
CA LEU A 129 3.59 -28.08 10.73
C LEU A 129 3.46 -26.83 9.84
N GLU A 130 4.55 -26.43 9.15
CA GLU A 130 4.50 -25.40 8.11
C GLU A 130 3.52 -25.77 6.99
N ALA A 131 3.51 -27.03 6.55
CA ALA A 131 2.57 -27.52 5.54
C ALA A 131 1.12 -27.47 6.02
N GLU A 132 0.85 -27.76 7.30
CA GLU A 132 -0.47 -27.64 7.92
C GLU A 132 -0.95 -26.18 7.95
N PHE A 133 -0.07 -25.25 8.34
CA PHE A 133 -0.32 -23.81 8.28
C PHE A 133 -0.58 -23.30 6.86
N VAL A 134 -0.05 -23.97 5.83
CA VAL A 134 -0.33 -23.69 4.42
C VAL A 134 -1.68 -24.28 4.01
N LYS A 135 -2.00 -25.52 4.42
CA LYS A 135 -3.25 -26.23 4.10
C LYS A 135 -4.50 -25.56 4.67
N GLU A 136 -4.47 -25.05 5.90
CA GLU A 136 -5.63 -24.38 6.51
C GLU A 136 -5.98 -23.05 5.79
N ARG A 137 -4.99 -22.41 5.15
CA ARG A 137 -5.22 -21.26 4.25
C ARG A 137 -5.57 -21.67 2.82
N GLY A 138 -5.52 -22.97 2.49
CA GLY A 138 -5.60 -23.55 1.16
C GLY A 138 -6.97 -23.44 0.47
N THR A 139 -8.03 -23.01 1.16
CA THR A 139 -9.34 -22.75 0.52
C THR A 139 -9.39 -21.42 -0.25
N SER A 140 -8.31 -20.62 -0.24
CA SER A 140 -8.29 -19.30 -0.89
C SER A 140 -7.05 -19.01 -1.75
N TYR A 141 -6.35 -20.01 -2.28
CA TYR A 141 -5.21 -19.75 -3.18
C TYR A 141 -5.12 -20.72 -4.35
N VAL A 142 -5.94 -20.50 -5.37
CA VAL A 142 -5.59 -20.85 -6.75
C VAL A 142 -5.16 -19.57 -7.45
N THR A 143 -3.86 -19.50 -7.74
CA THR A 143 -3.15 -18.57 -8.65
C THR A 143 -3.45 -17.07 -8.51
N ARG A 144 -2.59 -16.32 -7.81
CA ARG A 144 -2.30 -14.93 -8.19
C ARG A 144 -0.81 -14.60 -8.04
N ALA A 145 -0.26 -14.05 -9.11
CA ALA A 145 1.10 -13.55 -9.24
C ALA A 145 1.39 -12.47 -8.18
N ALA A 146 2.65 -12.44 -7.71
CA ALA A 146 3.23 -11.49 -6.74
C ALA A 146 2.46 -11.38 -5.40
N ALA A 147 3.04 -11.96 -4.33
CA ALA A 147 2.49 -11.86 -2.98
C ALA A 147 2.41 -10.38 -2.56
N LEU A 148 1.19 -9.88 -2.38
CA LEU A 148 0.89 -8.52 -1.93
C LEU A 148 1.36 -8.34 -0.47
N GLU A 149 1.94 -7.20 -0.11
CA GLU A 149 2.28 -6.90 1.30
C GLU A 149 1.00 -6.72 2.12
N GLU A 150 0.89 -7.36 3.28
CA GLU A 150 -0.30 -7.29 4.14
C GLU A 150 -0.27 -6.08 5.10
N CYS A 151 -1.37 -5.34 5.19
CA CYS A 151 -1.46 -4.11 5.99
C CYS A 151 -2.76 -3.96 6.77
N VAL A 152 -2.73 -3.13 7.82
CA VAL A 152 -3.90 -2.63 8.53
C VAL A 152 -4.06 -1.13 8.26
N LEU A 153 -5.29 -0.71 7.93
CA LEU A 153 -5.61 0.69 7.72
C LEU A 153 -5.99 1.37 9.03
N VAL A 154 -5.49 2.58 9.24
CA VAL A 154 -5.82 3.41 10.41
C VAL A 154 -6.41 4.73 9.95
N ILE A 155 -7.68 4.96 10.29
CA ILE A 155 -8.44 6.14 9.91
C ILE A 155 -8.77 6.94 11.16
N VAL A 156 -8.32 8.19 11.20
CA VAL A 156 -8.58 9.12 12.30
C VAL A 156 -9.64 10.12 11.86
N VAL A 157 -10.81 10.09 12.49
CA VAL A 157 -11.91 11.01 12.17
C VAL A 157 -11.72 12.31 12.96
N LEU A 158 -11.43 13.39 12.26
CA LEU A 158 -11.23 14.71 12.85
C LEU A 158 -12.59 15.32 13.28
N PRO A 159 -12.69 15.94 14.49
CA PRO A 159 -13.95 16.46 15.03
C PRO A 159 -14.69 17.51 14.16
N ARG A 160 -13.97 18.15 13.22
CA ARG A 160 -14.51 19.22 12.35
C ARG A 160 -14.75 18.80 10.89
N ARG A 161 -14.49 17.55 10.51
CA ARG A 161 -14.74 17.07 9.13
C ARG A 161 -16.10 16.37 9.07
N THR A 162 -16.99 16.88 8.24
CA THR A 162 -18.34 16.37 7.93
C THR A 162 -18.35 15.23 6.90
N LYS A 163 -17.19 14.84 6.36
CA LYS A 163 -17.11 13.83 5.28
C LYS A 163 -17.53 12.43 5.75
N ASN A 164 -18.16 11.68 4.85
CA ASN A 164 -18.57 10.30 5.11
C ASN A 164 -17.34 9.40 5.34
N VAL A 165 -17.23 8.83 6.54
CA VAL A 165 -16.13 7.93 6.92
C VAL A 165 -16.08 6.68 6.04
N GLU A 166 -17.25 6.20 5.57
CA GLU A 166 -17.35 5.02 4.72
C GLU A 166 -16.70 5.25 3.35
N GLU A 167 -16.86 6.44 2.78
CA GLU A 167 -16.23 6.81 1.51
C GLU A 167 -14.70 6.87 1.65
N ARG A 168 -14.20 7.40 2.78
CA ARG A 168 -12.76 7.42 3.07
C ARG A 168 -12.18 6.02 3.24
N ILE A 169 -12.89 5.14 3.95
CA ILE A 169 -12.50 3.73 4.11
C ILE A 169 -12.39 3.07 2.73
N ALA A 170 -13.41 3.25 1.90
CA ALA A 170 -13.42 2.67 0.55
C ALA A 170 -12.25 3.20 -0.28
N GLU A 171 -12.06 4.53 -0.32
CA GLU A 171 -10.95 5.14 -1.05
C GLU A 171 -9.58 4.62 -0.59
N LEU A 172 -9.33 4.55 0.72
CA LEU A 172 -8.04 4.11 1.25
C LEU A 172 -7.77 2.62 1.01
N LYS A 173 -8.81 1.77 1.06
CA LYS A 173 -8.69 0.36 0.68
C LYS A 173 -8.24 0.22 -0.77
N ASP A 174 -8.80 1.06 -1.63
CA ASP A 174 -8.56 1.02 -3.05
C ASP A 174 -7.21 1.60 -3.46
N LEU A 175 -6.76 2.65 -2.78
CA LEU A 175 -5.36 3.10 -2.82
C LEU A 175 -4.42 1.98 -2.42
N SER A 176 -4.72 1.30 -1.31
CA SER A 176 -3.88 0.22 -0.77
C SER A 176 -3.75 -0.93 -1.76
N TYR A 177 -4.88 -1.38 -2.33
CA TYR A 177 -4.88 -2.40 -3.38
C TYR A 177 -4.07 -1.98 -4.62
N SER A 178 -4.19 -0.71 -5.03
CA SER A 178 -3.43 -0.14 -6.16
C SER A 178 -1.94 -0.01 -5.92
N ALA A 179 -1.52 0.04 -4.66
CA ALA A 179 -0.11 -0.02 -4.28
C ALA A 179 0.41 -1.46 -4.19
N GLY A 180 -0.45 -2.46 -4.44
CA GLY A 180 -0.10 -3.87 -4.28
C GLY A 180 -0.16 -4.34 -2.82
N LEU A 181 -1.00 -3.71 -1.99
CA LEU A 181 -1.20 -4.09 -0.59
C LEU A 181 -2.49 -4.91 -0.41
N SER A 182 -2.46 -5.86 0.52
CA SER A 182 -3.61 -6.63 0.99
C SER A 182 -4.08 -6.10 2.33
N VAL A 183 -5.28 -5.50 2.35
CA VAL A 183 -5.86 -4.93 3.58
C VAL A 183 -6.48 -6.05 4.42
N LEU A 184 -5.87 -6.32 5.58
CA LEU A 184 -6.35 -7.34 6.52
C LEU A 184 -7.46 -6.80 7.44
N ASP A 185 -7.37 -5.52 7.81
CA ASP A 185 -8.34 -4.89 8.70
C ASP A 185 -8.35 -3.36 8.58
N VAL A 186 -9.40 -2.74 9.11
CA VAL A 186 -9.56 -1.28 9.15
C VAL A 186 -9.94 -0.84 10.55
N VAL A 187 -9.08 -0.01 11.15
CA VAL A 187 -9.31 0.59 12.46
C VAL A 187 -9.73 2.04 12.28
N VAL A 188 -10.95 2.36 12.73
CA VAL A 188 -11.48 3.72 12.75
C VAL A 188 -11.43 4.26 14.17
N GLN A 189 -10.74 5.38 14.37
CA GLN A 189 -10.67 6.06 15.66
C GLN A 189 -11.26 7.46 15.58
N ARG A 190 -12.11 7.80 16.56
CA ARG A 190 -12.71 9.14 16.72
C ARG A 190 -12.16 9.79 18.00
N PRO A 191 -10.94 10.36 17.99
CA PRO A 191 -10.38 10.99 19.17
C PRO A 191 -11.10 12.30 19.48
N LYS A 192 -11.29 12.61 20.78
CA LYS A 192 -11.78 13.93 21.22
C LYS A 192 -10.76 15.03 20.92
N GLU A 193 -9.47 14.71 21.06
CA GLU A 193 -8.33 15.57 20.78
C GLU A 193 -7.20 14.74 20.19
N LEU A 194 -6.47 15.29 19.22
CA LEU A 194 -5.37 14.58 18.56
C LEU A 194 -4.15 14.49 19.48
N HIS A 195 -3.62 13.29 19.66
CA HIS A 195 -2.38 13.12 20.41
C HIS A 195 -1.19 13.59 19.55
N PRO A 196 -0.35 14.54 20.02
CA PRO A 196 0.67 15.16 19.18
C PRO A 196 1.70 14.15 18.63
N ARG A 197 1.99 13.07 19.37
CA ARG A 197 2.96 12.03 18.97
C ARG A 197 2.40 10.84 18.20
N PHE A 198 1.10 10.58 18.26
CA PHE A 198 0.53 9.30 17.81
C PHE A 198 -0.76 9.46 16.99
N LEU A 199 -1.28 10.70 16.85
CA LEU A 199 -2.63 11.06 16.40
C LEU A 199 -3.77 10.52 17.26
N VAL A 200 -3.66 9.27 17.70
CA VAL A 200 -4.57 8.59 18.63
C VAL A 200 -3.88 8.38 19.98
N GLY A 201 -4.64 7.98 21.01
CA GLY A 201 -4.07 7.69 22.33
C GLY A 201 -3.06 6.54 22.28
N LYS A 202 -2.03 6.60 23.13
CA LYS A 202 -0.96 5.57 23.20
C LYS A 202 -1.52 4.15 23.33
N GLY A 203 -2.45 3.93 24.26
CA GLY A 203 -3.08 2.60 24.44
C GLY A 203 -3.83 2.11 23.20
N LYS A 204 -4.35 3.01 22.35
CA LYS A 204 -4.99 2.62 21.09
C LYS A 204 -3.96 2.20 20.04
N ILE A 205 -2.79 2.85 19.97
CA ILE A 205 -1.70 2.39 19.10
C ILE A 205 -1.20 1.01 19.53
N GLU A 206 -1.06 0.76 20.84
CA GLU A 206 -0.67 -0.56 21.36
C GLU A 206 -1.70 -1.64 21.00
N GLU A 207 -2.99 -1.34 21.13
CA GLU A 207 -4.08 -2.23 20.69
C GLU A 207 -4.02 -2.52 19.18
N ILE A 208 -3.79 -1.48 18.36
CA ILE A 208 -3.61 -1.62 16.91
C ILE A 208 -2.39 -2.49 16.59
N ALA A 209 -1.28 -2.32 17.31
CA ALA A 209 -0.07 -3.10 17.12
C ALA A 209 -0.31 -4.59 17.42
N MET A 210 -0.94 -4.89 18.56
CA MET A 210 -1.30 -6.26 18.94
C MET A 210 -2.21 -6.91 17.90
N ARG A 211 -3.26 -6.21 17.48
CA ARG A 211 -4.20 -6.69 16.46
C ARG A 211 -3.52 -6.91 15.11
N SER A 212 -2.64 -6.01 14.71
CA SER A 212 -1.86 -6.13 13.46
C SER A 212 -0.96 -7.36 13.48
N ARG A 213 -0.30 -7.64 14.61
CA ARG A 213 0.53 -8.84 14.79
C ARG A 213 -0.29 -10.12 14.74
N GLN A 214 -1.45 -10.17 15.41
CA GLN A 214 -2.37 -11.31 15.38
C GLN A 214 -2.83 -11.65 13.96
N LEU A 215 -3.09 -10.63 13.14
CA LEU A 215 -3.51 -10.79 11.75
C LEU A 215 -2.34 -11.13 10.81
N GLY A 216 -1.09 -10.95 11.23
CA GLY A 216 0.10 -11.12 10.39
C GLY A 216 0.45 -9.91 9.53
N ALA A 217 -0.12 -8.73 9.81
CA ALA A 217 0.15 -7.52 9.04
C ALA A 217 1.61 -7.05 9.19
N GLY A 218 2.27 -6.78 8.07
CA GLY A 218 3.64 -6.25 8.06
C GLY A 218 3.73 -4.73 8.13
N MET A 219 2.60 -4.04 7.99
CA MET A 219 2.55 -2.58 7.82
C MET A 219 1.27 -1.96 8.39
N LEU A 220 1.39 -0.71 8.84
CA LEU A 220 0.26 0.19 9.11
C LEU A 220 0.19 1.29 8.05
N VAL A 221 -1.02 1.55 7.55
CA VAL A 221 -1.31 2.63 6.59
C VAL A 221 -2.24 3.64 7.24
N PHE A 222 -1.76 4.87 7.43
CA PHE A 222 -2.55 5.97 7.99
C PHE A 222 -3.20 6.81 6.89
N ASP A 223 -4.49 7.12 7.02
CA ASP A 223 -5.20 8.00 6.06
C ASP A 223 -4.75 9.47 6.14
N GLU A 224 -4.38 9.92 7.34
CA GLU A 224 -3.92 11.29 7.56
C GLU A 224 -2.40 11.39 7.37
N GLU A 225 -1.93 12.55 6.91
CA GLU A 225 -0.50 12.83 6.84
C GLU A 225 0.13 12.82 8.23
N LEU A 226 1.18 12.02 8.40
CA LEU A 226 1.92 11.93 9.65
C LEU A 226 3.07 12.94 9.64
N THR A 227 3.33 13.62 10.75
CA THR A 227 4.59 14.36 10.91
C THR A 227 5.77 13.37 11.03
N PRO A 228 7.02 13.79 10.74
CA PRO A 228 8.19 12.94 10.94
C PRO A 228 8.25 12.33 12.35
N SER A 229 7.89 13.12 13.37
CA SER A 229 7.94 12.69 14.77
C SER A 229 6.88 11.65 15.09
N GLN A 230 5.70 11.80 14.51
CA GLN A 230 4.62 10.82 14.64
C GLN A 230 4.99 9.51 13.97
N LEU A 231 5.48 9.56 12.72
CA LEU A 231 5.87 8.36 11.97
C LEU A 231 6.94 7.57 12.73
N ASN A 232 7.97 8.23 13.24
CA ASN A 232 9.03 7.59 14.02
C ASN A 232 8.51 7.03 15.35
N SER A 233 7.67 7.79 16.07
CA SER A 233 7.11 7.35 17.36
C SER A 233 6.21 6.13 17.19
N ILE A 234 5.33 6.12 16.18
CA ILE A 234 4.43 5.00 15.89
C ILE A 234 5.24 3.79 15.41
N SER A 235 6.19 3.98 14.49
CA SER A 235 7.00 2.87 13.98
C SER A 235 7.87 2.23 15.08
N SER A 236 8.45 3.03 15.97
CA SER A 236 9.24 2.51 17.10
C SER A 236 8.38 1.78 18.14
N LEU A 237 7.16 2.27 18.41
CA LEU A 237 6.25 1.64 19.38
C LEU A 237 5.63 0.34 18.83
N THR A 238 5.32 0.31 17.53
CA THR A 238 4.62 -0.82 16.91
C THR A 238 5.57 -1.87 16.35
N GLU A 239 6.83 -1.50 16.08
CA GLU A 239 7.82 -2.30 15.34
C GLU A 239 7.36 -2.69 13.92
N LEU A 240 6.38 -1.96 13.38
CA LEU A 240 5.83 -2.15 12.04
C LEU A 240 6.32 -1.06 11.09
N LYS A 241 6.32 -1.37 9.79
CA LYS A 241 6.48 -0.35 8.74
C LYS A 241 5.25 0.56 8.79
N VAL A 242 5.45 1.85 8.92
CA VAL A 242 4.36 2.84 8.96
C VAL A 242 4.46 3.74 7.74
N ILE A 243 3.40 3.80 6.96
CA ILE A 243 3.25 4.76 5.86
C ILE A 243 1.99 5.57 6.07
N ASP A 244 1.98 6.80 5.55
CA ASP A 244 0.77 7.61 5.46
C ASP A 244 0.23 7.62 4.02
N ARG A 245 -0.92 8.29 3.84
CA ARG A 245 -1.60 8.42 2.56
C ARG A 245 -0.71 9.03 1.47
N ASN A 246 0.12 10.01 1.79
CA ASN A 246 0.98 10.68 0.81
C ASN A 246 2.06 9.72 0.28
N GLN A 247 2.69 8.94 1.17
CA GLN A 247 3.65 7.91 0.77
C GLN A 247 2.98 6.82 -0.06
N LEU A 248 1.78 6.36 0.33
CA LEU A 248 1.02 5.37 -0.41
C LEU A 248 0.73 5.83 -1.85
N ILE A 249 0.30 7.08 -2.02
CA ILE A 249 0.04 7.68 -3.33
C ILE A 249 1.32 7.77 -4.18
N LEU A 250 2.44 8.17 -3.58
CA LEU A 250 3.73 8.21 -4.26
C LEU A 250 4.17 6.83 -4.77
N ASP A 251 3.94 5.78 -3.99
CA ASP A 251 4.28 4.41 -4.37
C ASP A 251 3.41 3.92 -5.56
N ILE A 252 2.12 4.28 -5.57
CA ILE A 252 1.23 4.04 -6.73
C ILE A 252 1.75 4.76 -7.98
N PHE A 253 2.19 6.03 -7.85
CA PHE A 253 2.72 6.78 -8.98
C PHE A 253 4.05 6.20 -9.48
N ALA A 254 4.89 5.69 -8.58
CA ALA A 254 6.16 5.07 -8.94
C ALA A 254 5.92 3.78 -9.74
N ALA A 255 4.96 2.96 -9.33
CA ALA A 255 4.56 1.76 -10.07
C ALA A 255 4.02 2.08 -11.48
N ARG A 256 3.40 3.26 -11.66
CA ARG A 256 2.79 3.69 -12.93
C ARG A 256 3.69 4.48 -13.84
N ALA A 257 4.79 5.05 -13.35
CA ALA A 257 5.70 5.88 -14.12
C ALA A 257 6.43 5.09 -15.22
N LYS A 258 5.88 5.08 -16.44
CA LYS A 258 6.45 4.36 -17.59
C LYS A 258 7.51 5.17 -18.33
N THR A 259 7.29 6.48 -18.49
CA THR A 259 8.19 7.36 -19.25
C THR A 259 9.37 7.82 -18.41
N GLY A 260 10.49 8.17 -19.06
CA GLY A 260 11.65 8.72 -18.36
C GLY A 260 11.31 10.00 -17.60
N GLU A 261 10.45 10.85 -18.17
CA GLU A 261 9.94 12.07 -17.53
C GLU A 261 9.11 11.75 -16.28
N ALA A 262 8.12 10.87 -16.40
CA ALA A 262 7.28 10.46 -15.28
C ALA A 262 8.11 9.86 -14.14
N LYS A 263 9.12 9.02 -14.46
CA LYS A 263 10.01 8.45 -13.45
C LYS A 263 10.80 9.52 -12.70
N ILE A 264 11.34 10.51 -13.42
CA ILE A 264 12.08 11.62 -12.81
C ILE A 264 11.16 12.47 -11.92
N GLN A 265 9.95 12.78 -12.36
CA GLN A 265 8.98 13.58 -11.61
C GLN A 265 8.51 12.88 -10.33
N VAL A 266 8.25 11.57 -10.40
CA VAL A 266 7.88 10.78 -9.21
C VAL A 266 9.06 10.65 -8.25
N GLU A 267 10.26 10.36 -8.74
CA GLU A 267 11.47 10.30 -7.89
C GLU A 267 11.73 11.64 -7.20
N LEU A 268 11.58 12.76 -7.92
CA LEU A 268 11.66 14.11 -7.35
C LEU A 268 10.64 14.33 -6.22
N ALA A 269 9.39 13.92 -6.43
CA ALA A 269 8.35 14.05 -5.41
C ALA A 269 8.63 13.18 -4.18
N GLN A 270 9.08 11.93 -4.37
CA GLN A 270 9.51 11.04 -3.28
C GLN A 270 10.67 11.64 -2.48
N LEU A 271 11.71 12.14 -3.16
CA LEU A 271 12.86 12.75 -2.47
C LEU A 271 12.49 14.01 -1.71
N ARG A 272 11.63 14.88 -2.28
CA ARG A 272 11.13 16.09 -1.61
C ARG A 272 10.29 15.76 -0.38
N TYR A 273 9.53 14.68 -0.44
CA TYR A 273 8.69 14.21 0.67
C TYR A 273 9.52 13.54 1.78
N ILE A 274 10.54 12.73 1.44
CA ILE A 274 11.40 12.02 2.40
C ILE A 274 12.44 12.96 3.04
N LEU A 275 12.97 13.95 2.31
CA LEU A 275 14.03 14.86 2.78
C LEU A 275 13.74 15.51 4.16
N PRO A 276 12.56 16.11 4.43
CA PRO A 276 12.26 16.65 5.76
C PRO A 276 12.10 15.57 6.83
N ARG A 277 11.78 14.32 6.45
CA ARG A 277 11.48 13.19 7.35
C ARG A 277 12.74 12.43 7.81
N LEU A 278 13.85 12.56 7.10
CA LEU A 278 15.12 11.88 7.43
C LEU A 278 15.81 12.39 8.70
N ALA A 279 15.67 13.68 9.01
CA ALA A 279 16.39 14.33 10.11
C ALA A 279 16.07 13.72 11.49
N GLU A 280 14.88 13.13 11.66
CA GLU A 280 14.45 12.60 12.95
C GLU A 280 14.73 11.09 13.13
N LYS A 281 14.92 10.35 12.03
CA LYS A 281 15.09 8.88 12.06
C LYS A 281 16.42 8.47 12.70
N GLU A 282 17.50 9.22 12.50
CA GLU A 282 18.80 8.94 13.15
C GLU A 282 19.01 9.69 14.48
N ALA A 283 18.17 10.68 14.82
CA ALA A 283 18.22 11.35 16.14
C ALA A 283 17.82 10.41 17.31
N ALA A 284 17.08 9.34 16.99
CA ALA A 284 16.77 8.23 17.91
C ALA A 284 17.95 7.22 18.01
N LEU A 285 18.59 6.89 16.89
CA LEU A 285 19.79 6.03 16.84
C LEU A 285 21.00 6.67 17.52
N SER A 286 21.25 7.96 17.29
CA SER A 286 22.34 8.74 17.88
C SER A 286 22.28 8.79 19.42
N ARG A 287 21.06 8.72 19.99
CA ARG A 287 20.86 8.64 21.45
C ARG A 287 21.17 7.25 22.03
N LEU A 288 20.95 6.18 21.26
CA LEU A 288 21.25 4.80 21.66
C LEU A 288 22.74 4.45 21.53
N THR A 289 23.45 5.05 20.57
CA THR A 289 24.89 4.79 20.35
C THR A 289 25.85 5.49 21.32
N GLY A 290 25.33 6.04 22.44
CA GLY A 290 26.14 6.69 23.46
C GLY A 290 26.53 8.11 23.08
N GLY A 291 26.22 9.07 23.95
CA GLY A 291 26.54 10.49 23.83
C GLY A 291 28.04 10.80 23.96
N ILE A 292 28.90 10.10 23.23
CA ILE A 292 30.33 10.38 23.16
C ILE A 292 30.62 11.09 21.83
N GLY A 293 30.74 12.41 21.93
CA GLY A 293 31.84 13.11 21.26
C GLY A 293 31.82 13.21 19.74
N GLY A 294 30.76 13.77 19.17
CA GLY A 294 30.83 14.44 17.85
C GLY A 294 31.34 15.89 17.94
N ARG A 295 32.37 16.17 18.75
CA ARG A 295 33.05 17.47 18.77
C ARG A 295 34.34 17.36 17.97
N GLY A 296 34.18 17.19 16.66
CA GLY A 296 35.24 17.31 15.66
C GLY A 296 34.63 17.87 14.37
N PRO A 297 35.40 18.57 13.52
CA PRO A 297 34.91 19.29 12.33
C PRO A 297 34.51 18.36 11.16
N GLY A 298 34.06 17.14 11.44
CA GLY A 298 33.58 16.19 10.44
C GLY A 298 32.07 16.28 10.26
N GLU A 299 31.60 16.41 9.02
CA GLU A 299 30.17 16.37 8.68
C GLU A 299 29.51 15.11 9.29
N THR A 300 28.37 15.29 9.96
CA THR A 300 27.62 14.16 10.52
C THR A 300 27.07 13.27 9.39
N LYS A 301 26.93 11.95 9.60
CA LYS A 301 26.34 11.03 8.59
C LYS A 301 24.97 11.51 8.09
N LEU A 302 24.18 12.13 8.97
CA LEU A 302 22.93 12.83 8.66
C LEU A 302 23.11 13.96 7.63
N GLU A 303 24.08 14.83 7.85
CA GLU A 303 24.37 15.97 6.99
C GLU A 303 24.85 15.52 5.62
N VAL A 304 25.71 14.50 5.56
CA VAL A 304 26.15 13.85 4.33
C VAL A 304 24.96 13.25 3.56
N ASN A 305 24.09 12.49 4.22
CA ASN A 305 22.90 11.90 3.59
C ASN A 305 21.94 12.97 3.07
N ARG A 306 21.71 14.04 3.84
CA ARG A 306 20.87 15.18 3.44
C ARG A 306 21.45 15.90 2.23
N ARG A 307 22.77 16.12 2.23
CA ARG A 307 23.50 16.74 1.12
C ARG A 307 23.37 15.92 -0.16
N ARG A 308 23.58 14.60 -0.09
CA ARG A 308 23.40 13.68 -1.22
C ARG A 308 21.99 13.74 -1.81
N ILE A 309 20.96 13.80 -0.98
CA ILE A 309 19.57 13.92 -1.47
C ILE A 309 19.33 15.26 -2.14
N LYS A 310 19.84 16.37 -1.57
CA LYS A 310 19.74 17.69 -2.20
C LYS A 310 20.47 17.73 -3.55
N GLU A 311 21.67 17.17 -3.63
CA GLU A 311 22.43 17.06 -4.88
C GLU A 311 21.68 16.22 -5.92
N LYS A 312 21.06 15.11 -5.48
CA LYS A 312 20.22 14.27 -6.34
C LYS A 312 18.98 15.02 -6.85
N ILE A 313 18.31 15.80 -5.99
CA ILE A 313 17.18 16.65 -6.39
C ILE A 313 17.63 17.65 -7.45
N ALA A 314 18.72 18.37 -7.22
CA ALA A 314 19.26 19.35 -8.18
C ALA A 314 19.63 18.70 -9.53
N PHE A 315 20.22 17.50 -9.49
CA PHE A 315 20.52 16.72 -10.69
C PHE A 315 19.25 16.33 -11.47
N LEU A 316 18.24 15.80 -10.79
CA LEU A 316 16.97 15.40 -11.40
C LEU A 316 16.20 16.60 -11.95
N GLU A 317 16.22 17.75 -11.28
CA GLU A 317 15.61 19.00 -11.77
C GLU A 317 16.29 19.50 -13.05
N LYS A 318 17.62 19.41 -13.14
CA LYS A 318 18.36 19.74 -14.36
C LYS A 318 17.99 18.78 -15.49
N LYS A 319 17.99 17.47 -15.20
CA LYS A 319 17.62 16.44 -16.18
C LYS A 319 16.20 16.61 -16.70
N LEU A 320 15.26 17.02 -15.85
CA LEU A 320 13.88 17.30 -16.23
C LEU A 320 13.77 18.44 -17.27
N LYS A 321 14.59 19.50 -17.13
CA LYS A 321 14.64 20.60 -18.10
C LYS A 321 15.10 20.13 -19.48
N ASP A 322 15.98 19.14 -19.54
CA ASP A 322 16.50 18.58 -20.79
C ASP A 322 15.48 17.68 -21.50
N VAL A 323 14.62 16.97 -20.74
CA VAL A 323 13.60 16.05 -21.29
C VAL A 323 12.48 16.80 -22.03
N GLY A 324 12.16 18.04 -21.62
CA GLY A 324 11.10 18.85 -22.25
C GLY A 324 11.31 19.09 -23.76
N LYS A 325 12.55 19.10 -24.26
CA LYS A 325 12.87 19.33 -25.68
C LYS A 325 12.55 18.14 -26.60
N ILE A 326 12.36 16.94 -26.05
CA ILE A 326 12.04 15.71 -26.81
C ILE A 326 10.53 15.60 -27.05
N ARG A 327 9.71 16.28 -26.22
CA ARG A 327 8.24 16.22 -26.22
C ARG A 327 7.62 16.73 -27.52
N GLU A 328 8.21 17.77 -28.12
CA GLU A 328 7.72 18.40 -29.35
C GLU A 328 7.91 17.50 -30.59
N ARG A 329 9.07 16.86 -30.73
CA ARG A 329 9.38 15.93 -31.85
C ARG A 329 8.56 14.64 -31.81
N LYS A 330 8.14 14.19 -30.63
CA LYS A 330 7.32 12.97 -30.47
C LYS A 330 5.85 13.23 -30.79
N ARG A 331 5.38 14.47 -30.54
CA ARG A 331 4.01 14.95 -30.80
C ARG A 331 3.70 14.98 -32.31
N GLU A 332 4.68 15.29 -33.15
CA GLU A 332 4.52 15.29 -34.62
C GLU A 332 4.39 13.88 -35.21
N ARG A 333 5.12 12.89 -34.67
CA ARG A 333 5.21 11.54 -35.26
C ARG A 333 4.00 10.64 -34.95
N ARG A 334 3.17 10.99 -33.96
CA ARG A 334 2.07 10.15 -33.44
C ARG A 334 0.67 10.49 -33.96
N ARG A 335 0.50 11.56 -34.74
CA ARG A 335 -0.79 11.96 -35.37
C ARG A 335 -1.28 11.02 -36.50
N GLY A 336 -0.60 9.89 -36.76
CA GLY A 336 -0.77 9.10 -37.98
C GLY A 336 -1.75 7.92 -37.96
N THR A 337 -2.30 7.49 -36.82
CA THR A 337 -3.01 6.20 -36.74
C THR A 337 -4.54 6.25 -36.95
N GLY A 338 -5.16 7.44 -36.99
CA GLY A 338 -6.55 7.62 -37.45
C GLY A 338 -7.67 6.99 -36.59
N ILE A 339 -7.34 6.27 -35.52
CA ILE A 339 -8.29 5.69 -34.57
C ILE A 339 -8.52 6.69 -33.42
N PRO A 340 -9.77 7.09 -33.13
CA PRO A 340 -10.05 7.99 -32.02
C PRO A 340 -9.82 7.29 -30.67
N ILE A 341 -9.00 7.92 -29.82
CA ILE A 341 -8.75 7.51 -28.44
C ILE A 341 -9.66 8.33 -27.52
N VAL A 342 -10.41 7.68 -26.64
CA VAL A 342 -11.19 8.30 -25.58
C VAL A 342 -10.59 7.91 -24.24
N SER A 343 -10.24 8.90 -23.42
CA SER A 343 -9.70 8.66 -22.08
C SER A 343 -10.70 9.05 -21.01
N ILE A 344 -10.96 8.16 -20.06
CA ILE A 344 -11.89 8.40 -18.95
C ILE A 344 -11.12 9.05 -17.80
N VAL A 345 -11.53 10.24 -17.39
CA VAL A 345 -10.96 11.01 -16.27
C VAL A 345 -12.01 11.26 -15.20
N GLY A 346 -11.60 11.40 -13.94
CA GLY A 346 -12.49 11.66 -12.82
C GLY A 346 -12.01 11.03 -11.51
N TYR A 347 -12.69 11.33 -10.42
CA TYR A 347 -12.33 10.81 -9.09
C TYR A 347 -12.52 9.30 -8.98
N THR A 348 -11.85 8.69 -8.02
CA THR A 348 -11.70 7.24 -7.85
C THR A 348 -13.05 6.56 -7.62
N ASN A 349 -13.97 7.26 -6.95
CA ASN A 349 -15.35 6.86 -6.70
C ASN A 349 -16.36 7.29 -7.79
N SER A 350 -15.91 7.88 -8.91
CA SER A 350 -16.86 8.31 -9.96
C SER A 350 -17.41 7.17 -10.83
N GLY A 351 -16.90 5.95 -10.68
CA GLY A 351 -17.37 4.76 -11.42
C GLY A 351 -16.68 4.51 -12.77
N LYS A 352 -15.44 5.01 -12.95
CA LYS A 352 -14.67 4.87 -14.21
C LYS A 352 -14.46 3.42 -14.62
N SER A 353 -14.02 2.57 -13.68
CA SER A 353 -13.81 1.15 -13.96
C SER A 353 -15.12 0.43 -14.27
N THR A 354 -16.20 0.73 -13.53
CA THR A 354 -17.55 0.20 -13.80
C THR A 354 -18.02 0.56 -15.22
N LEU A 355 -17.85 1.82 -15.61
CA LEU A 355 -18.18 2.28 -16.96
C LEU A 355 -17.33 1.58 -18.03
N LEU A 356 -16.02 1.44 -17.79
CA LEU A 356 -15.12 0.76 -18.72
C LEU A 356 -15.57 -0.70 -18.95
N ASN A 357 -15.93 -1.43 -17.90
CA ASN A 357 -16.38 -2.82 -18.02
C ASN A 357 -17.69 -2.93 -18.78
N LEU A 358 -18.64 -2.07 -18.44
CA LEU A 358 -19.95 -2.04 -19.06
C LEU A 358 -19.85 -1.80 -20.58
N LEU A 359 -18.97 -0.87 -20.97
CA LEU A 359 -18.74 -0.57 -22.38
C LEU A 359 -17.97 -1.69 -23.11
N THR A 360 -17.06 -2.38 -22.43
CA THR A 360 -16.14 -3.34 -23.07
C THR A 360 -16.63 -4.78 -23.16
N LYS A 361 -17.80 -5.12 -22.58
CA LYS A 361 -18.48 -6.45 -22.64
C LYS A 361 -17.54 -7.67 -22.62
N SER A 362 -16.45 -7.62 -21.85
CA SER A 362 -15.44 -8.67 -21.82
C SER A 362 -15.11 -9.03 -20.38
N THR A 363 -15.37 -10.29 -20.06
CA THR A 363 -14.98 -11.04 -18.85
C THR A 363 -13.59 -10.64 -18.37
N VAL A 364 -13.56 -9.66 -17.47
CA VAL A 364 -12.54 -9.53 -16.44
C VAL A 364 -13.35 -9.38 -15.17
N GLU A 365 -13.14 -10.31 -14.23
CA GLU A 365 -13.72 -10.22 -12.90
C GLU A 365 -13.41 -8.85 -12.32
N VAL A 366 -14.39 -7.96 -12.35
CA VAL A 366 -14.32 -6.71 -11.63
C VAL A 366 -15.03 -6.96 -10.33
N GLN A 367 -14.21 -7.17 -9.31
CA GLN A 367 -14.65 -6.91 -7.95
C GLN A 367 -14.89 -5.40 -7.87
N GLU A 368 -16.08 -4.99 -7.41
CA GLU A 368 -16.48 -3.61 -7.18
C GLU A 368 -15.47 -2.89 -6.29
N ARG A 369 -14.48 -2.21 -6.88
CA ARG A 369 -13.35 -1.58 -6.18
C ARG A 369 -12.86 -0.34 -6.92
N PHE A 370 -12.63 0.75 -6.21
CA PHE A 370 -12.03 1.94 -6.80
C PHE A 370 -10.56 1.62 -7.18
N PHE A 371 -10.04 2.28 -8.22
CA PHE A 371 -8.68 2.06 -8.76
C PHE A 371 -8.30 0.62 -9.24
N SER A 372 -9.26 -0.24 -9.59
CA SER A 372 -9.00 -1.59 -10.10
C SER A 372 -8.03 -1.70 -11.31
N THR A 373 -7.73 -0.61 -12.01
CA THR A 373 -6.80 -0.56 -13.15
C THR A 373 -5.37 -0.21 -12.72
N LEU A 374 -4.63 -1.22 -12.25
CA LEU A 374 -3.18 -1.17 -12.00
C LEU A 374 -2.34 -0.91 -13.26
N THR A 375 -2.94 -0.99 -14.45
CA THR A 375 -2.34 -0.65 -15.75
C THR A 375 -3.41 0.07 -16.58
N PRO A 376 -3.09 1.15 -17.33
CA PRO A 376 -4.04 1.74 -18.27
C PRO A 376 -4.50 0.63 -19.21
N THR A 377 -5.77 0.25 -19.07
CA THR A 377 -6.32 -0.88 -19.81
C THR A 377 -6.87 -0.32 -21.11
N THR A 378 -6.01 -0.24 -22.12
CA THR A 378 -6.42 0.14 -23.47
C THR A 378 -7.30 -0.97 -24.03
N ARG A 379 -8.61 -0.72 -24.16
CA ARG A 379 -9.56 -1.69 -24.73
C ARG A 379 -10.13 -1.19 -26.04
N LEU A 380 -10.18 -2.12 -26.99
CA LEU A 380 -10.80 -1.89 -28.29
C LEU A 380 -12.29 -2.21 -28.18
N ILE A 381 -13.14 -1.22 -28.39
CA ILE A 381 -14.59 -1.45 -28.44
C ILE A 381 -15.01 -1.50 -29.90
N LYS A 382 -15.64 -2.62 -30.29
CA LYS A 382 -16.26 -2.79 -31.61
C LYS A 382 -17.70 -2.27 -31.54
N TYR A 383 -18.01 -1.28 -32.37
CA TYR A 383 -19.34 -0.69 -32.44
C TYR A 383 -20.18 -1.33 -33.55
N PRO A 384 -21.53 -1.38 -33.46
CA PRO A 384 -22.37 -1.65 -34.62
C PRO A 384 -22.06 -0.57 -35.67
N VAL A 385 -21.73 -0.99 -36.89
CA VAL A 385 -21.11 -0.20 -37.98
C VAL A 385 -19.58 -0.06 -37.90
N ARG A 386 -18.85 -1.19 -38.03
CA ARG A 386 -17.44 -1.33 -38.51
C ARG A 386 -16.41 -0.25 -38.07
N LYS A 387 -16.49 0.29 -36.86
CA LYS A 387 -15.53 1.29 -36.35
C LYS A 387 -15.01 0.90 -34.98
N GLN A 388 -13.74 1.22 -34.73
CA GLN A 388 -13.01 0.92 -33.51
C GLN A 388 -12.77 2.23 -32.77
N ILE A 389 -13.16 2.28 -31.50
CA ILE A 389 -12.76 3.33 -30.55
C ILE A 389 -11.87 2.67 -29.51
N VAL A 390 -10.77 3.32 -29.17
CA VAL A 390 -9.89 2.89 -28.09
C VAL A 390 -10.30 3.62 -26.82
N LEU A 391 -10.69 2.88 -25.79
CA LEU A 391 -10.97 3.41 -24.47
C LEU A 391 -9.81 3.13 -23.53
N THR A 392 -9.33 4.19 -22.88
CA THR A 392 -8.25 4.13 -21.89
C THR A 392 -8.79 4.61 -20.55
N ASP A 393 -8.70 3.76 -19.53
CA ASP A 393 -8.95 4.15 -18.14
C ASP A 393 -7.68 4.77 -17.57
N THR A 394 -7.79 5.98 -17.02
CA THR A 394 -6.66 6.68 -16.40
C THR A 394 -6.71 6.57 -14.90
N VAL A 395 -5.62 6.97 -14.25
CA VAL A 395 -5.60 7.08 -12.79
C VAL A 395 -6.74 7.98 -12.32
N GLY A 396 -7.51 7.49 -11.34
CA GLY A 396 -8.53 8.29 -10.71
C GLY A 396 -7.92 9.44 -9.91
N PHE A 397 -8.55 10.61 -10.00
CA PHE A 397 -8.20 11.74 -9.15
C PHE A 397 -8.44 11.39 -7.69
N ILE A 398 -7.50 11.81 -6.84
CA ILE A 398 -7.47 11.52 -5.41
C ILE A 398 -7.82 12.80 -4.68
N GLU A 399 -8.61 12.72 -3.62
CA GLU A 399 -8.90 13.88 -2.80
C GLU A 399 -7.66 14.40 -2.07
N ASP A 400 -7.65 15.71 -1.82
CA ASP A 400 -6.68 16.40 -0.95
C ASP A 400 -5.20 16.15 -1.33
N LEU A 401 -4.90 16.02 -2.63
CA LEU A 401 -3.52 15.78 -3.08
C LEU A 401 -2.63 17.02 -2.84
N PRO A 402 -1.54 16.91 -2.06
CA PRO A 402 -0.62 18.03 -1.84
C PRO A 402 0.00 18.56 -3.14
N GLU A 403 0.33 19.86 -3.19
CA GLU A 403 0.92 20.49 -4.37
C GLU A 403 2.23 19.82 -4.83
N VAL A 404 3.02 19.33 -3.86
CA VAL A 404 4.26 18.59 -4.13
C VAL A 404 4.01 17.31 -4.94
N LEU A 405 2.84 16.68 -4.77
CA LEU A 405 2.45 15.45 -5.45
C LEU A 405 1.69 15.72 -6.76
N LEU A 406 1.06 16.89 -6.91
CA LEU A 406 0.30 17.24 -8.13
C LEU A 406 1.15 17.17 -9.39
N ARG A 407 2.43 17.60 -9.35
CA ARG A 407 3.32 17.54 -10.53
C ARG A 407 3.68 16.11 -10.92
N ALA A 408 3.93 15.25 -9.93
CA ALA A 408 4.20 13.83 -10.17
C ALA A 408 2.94 13.12 -10.72
N PHE A 409 1.78 13.41 -10.15
CA PHE A 409 0.50 12.90 -10.63
C PHE A 409 0.24 13.31 -12.08
N ALA A 410 0.38 14.59 -12.39
CA ALA A 410 0.24 15.13 -13.74
C ALA A 410 1.17 14.41 -14.72
N ALA A 411 2.45 14.19 -14.36
CA ALA A 411 3.39 13.46 -15.21
C ALA A 411 2.98 11.99 -15.45
N THR A 412 2.26 11.35 -14.52
CA THR A 412 1.70 9.99 -14.73
C THR A 412 0.48 9.97 -15.66
N LEU A 413 -0.13 11.13 -15.94
CA LEU A 413 -1.26 11.29 -16.85
C LEU A 413 -0.86 11.74 -18.27
N GLU A 414 0.42 11.64 -18.65
CA GLU A 414 0.92 12.00 -20.00
C GLU A 414 0.14 11.28 -21.12
N GLU A 415 -0.40 10.09 -20.86
CA GLU A 415 -1.25 9.35 -21.80
C GLU A 415 -2.54 10.09 -22.19
N LEU A 416 -3.00 11.08 -21.41
CA LEU A 416 -4.12 11.95 -21.76
C LEU A 416 -3.81 12.82 -22.99
N GLU A 417 -2.52 13.08 -23.29
CA GLU A 417 -2.12 13.83 -24.49
C GLU A 417 -2.55 13.14 -25.79
N ASP A 418 -2.63 11.82 -25.81
CA ASP A 418 -3.00 11.06 -27.01
C ASP A 418 -4.54 11.00 -27.20
N ALA A 419 -5.32 11.40 -26.18
CA ALA A 419 -6.78 11.34 -26.22
C ALA A 419 -7.40 12.35 -27.20
N THR A 420 -8.28 11.90 -28.08
CA THR A 420 -9.10 12.77 -28.95
C THR A 420 -10.31 13.37 -28.22
N LEU A 421 -10.75 12.72 -27.15
CA LEU A 421 -11.86 13.13 -26.29
C LEU A 421 -11.53 12.72 -24.85
N LEU A 422 -11.74 13.65 -23.91
CA LEU A 422 -11.68 13.37 -22.48
C LEU A 422 -13.10 13.16 -21.96
N LEU A 423 -13.37 11.98 -21.41
CA LEU A 423 -14.64 11.64 -20.77
C LEU A 423 -14.54 11.92 -19.28
N HIS A 424 -15.06 13.05 -18.84
CA HIS A 424 -14.97 13.47 -17.45
C HIS A 424 -16.15 12.93 -16.64
N LEU A 425 -15.91 11.82 -15.95
CA LEU A 425 -16.92 11.11 -15.17
C LEU A 425 -16.98 11.65 -13.73
N VAL A 426 -18.16 12.10 -13.32
CA VAL A 426 -18.43 12.75 -12.02
C VAL A 426 -19.53 11.99 -11.28
N ASP A 427 -19.30 11.70 -10.00
CA ASP A 427 -20.36 11.21 -9.11
C ASP A 427 -21.27 12.38 -8.71
N ILE A 428 -22.50 12.39 -9.23
CA ILE A 428 -23.46 13.47 -8.96
C ILE A 428 -24.16 13.35 -7.60
N SER A 429 -24.05 12.18 -6.95
CA SER A 429 -24.57 11.98 -5.60
C SER A 429 -23.68 12.60 -4.52
N SER A 430 -22.45 12.98 -4.88
CA SER A 430 -21.52 13.65 -3.99
C SER A 430 -21.93 15.10 -3.77
N PRO A 431 -22.00 15.59 -2.52
CA PRO A 431 -22.30 17.00 -2.23
C PRO A 431 -21.26 17.95 -2.83
N ASP A 432 -19.98 17.53 -2.87
CA ASP A 432 -18.86 18.36 -3.34
C ASP A 432 -18.55 18.18 -4.85
N PHE A 433 -19.52 17.76 -5.66
CA PHE A 433 -19.27 17.42 -7.07
C PHE A 433 -18.77 18.64 -7.90
N GLU A 434 -19.24 19.86 -7.60
CA GLU A 434 -18.80 21.07 -8.30
C GLU A 434 -17.30 21.37 -8.04
N GLU A 435 -16.84 21.21 -6.80
CA GLU A 435 -15.44 21.37 -6.42
C GLU A 435 -14.56 20.30 -7.09
N ARG A 436 -15.02 19.06 -7.11
CA ARG A 436 -14.34 17.95 -7.82
C ARG A 436 -14.20 18.26 -9.31
N ILE A 437 -15.22 18.85 -9.94
CA ILE A 437 -15.14 19.28 -11.35
C ILE A 437 -14.07 20.36 -11.54
N ALA A 438 -14.04 21.37 -10.67
CA ALA A 438 -13.08 22.46 -10.74
C ALA A 438 -11.64 21.94 -10.58
N THR A 439 -11.40 21.04 -9.63
CA THR A 439 -10.07 20.43 -9.40
C THR A 439 -9.60 19.59 -10.58
N VAL A 440 -10.47 18.79 -11.19
CA VAL A 440 -10.08 18.03 -12.40
C VAL A 440 -9.75 18.97 -13.56
N ASN A 441 -10.54 20.04 -13.75
CA ASN A 441 -10.25 21.02 -14.79
C ASN A 441 -8.91 21.75 -14.56
N SER A 442 -8.60 22.17 -13.33
CA SER A 442 -7.34 22.86 -13.04
C SER A 442 -6.12 21.98 -13.32
N VAL A 443 -6.20 20.67 -13.05
CA VAL A 443 -5.12 19.72 -13.38
C VAL A 443 -5.01 19.49 -14.89
N ILE A 444 -6.14 19.37 -15.60
CA ILE A 444 -6.15 19.28 -17.08
C ILE A 444 -5.50 20.53 -17.69
N ASP A 445 -5.77 21.71 -17.12
CA ASP A 445 -5.20 22.98 -17.56
C ASP A 445 -3.69 23.04 -17.27
N ALA A 446 -3.25 22.57 -16.09
CA ALA A 446 -1.84 22.46 -15.74
C ALA A 446 -1.06 21.47 -16.65
N LEU A 447 -1.76 20.50 -17.24
CA LEU A 447 -1.20 19.59 -18.26
C LEU A 447 -1.13 20.21 -19.65
N GLY A 448 -1.66 21.42 -19.85
CA GLY A 448 -1.76 22.06 -21.17
C GLY A 448 -2.78 21.38 -22.07
N LEU A 449 -3.82 20.76 -21.49
CA LEU A 449 -4.84 19.99 -22.20
C LEU A 449 -6.19 20.71 -22.31
N SER A 450 -6.24 22.01 -22.01
CA SER A 450 -7.47 22.82 -22.01
C SER A 450 -8.21 22.83 -23.35
N GLU A 451 -7.47 22.74 -24.47
CA GLU A 451 -8.03 22.73 -25.83
C GLU A 451 -8.64 21.38 -26.24
N LYS A 452 -8.41 20.31 -25.46
CA LYS A 452 -9.01 19.01 -25.76
C LYS A 452 -10.53 19.07 -25.53
N LYS A 453 -11.27 18.39 -26.40
CA LYS A 453 -12.71 18.24 -26.20
C LYS A 453 -12.96 17.43 -24.93
N LYS A 454 -13.90 17.92 -24.12
CA LYS A 454 -14.32 17.32 -22.86
C LYS A 454 -15.81 17.00 -22.96
N LEU A 455 -16.19 15.80 -22.56
CA LEU A 455 -17.59 15.42 -22.35
C LEU A 455 -17.78 15.15 -20.86
N LEU A 456 -18.57 15.99 -20.19
CA LEU A 456 -18.91 15.77 -18.79
C LEU A 456 -20.00 14.70 -18.69
N VAL A 457 -19.80 13.72 -17.81
CA VAL A 457 -20.72 12.61 -17.60
C VAL A 457 -21.06 12.52 -16.12
N PHE A 458 -22.33 12.73 -15.79
CA PHE A 458 -22.85 12.53 -14.45
C PHE A 458 -23.22 11.06 -14.26
N ASN A 459 -22.51 10.38 -13.37
CA ASN A 459 -22.78 9.00 -12.97
C ASN A 459 -23.52 8.95 -11.62
N LYS A 460 -24.10 7.79 -11.31
CA LYS A 460 -24.88 7.49 -10.10
C LYS A 460 -26.18 8.28 -9.96
N ILE A 461 -26.84 8.55 -11.09
CA ILE A 461 -28.13 9.25 -11.11
C ILE A 461 -29.25 8.49 -10.40
N ASP A 462 -29.06 7.19 -10.16
CA ASP A 462 -29.94 6.35 -9.34
C ASP A 462 -30.02 6.80 -7.88
N ARG A 463 -29.04 7.60 -7.41
CA ARG A 463 -28.96 8.10 -6.04
C ARG A 463 -29.43 9.55 -5.87
N VAL A 464 -29.92 10.19 -6.93
CA VAL A 464 -30.26 11.63 -6.93
C VAL A 464 -31.68 11.84 -7.45
N ASP A 465 -32.37 12.86 -6.92
CA ASP A 465 -33.73 13.21 -7.38
C ASP A 465 -33.70 13.67 -8.85
N ARG A 466 -34.46 12.95 -9.69
CA ARG A 466 -34.59 13.19 -11.14
C ARG A 466 -35.09 14.60 -11.48
N LYS A 467 -35.79 15.27 -10.56
CA LYS A 467 -36.31 16.63 -10.78
C LYS A 467 -35.21 17.66 -11.07
N PHE A 468 -34.03 17.49 -10.48
CA PHE A 468 -32.91 18.43 -10.64
C PHE A 468 -31.98 18.05 -11.80
N MET A 469 -32.05 16.80 -12.29
CA MET A 469 -31.12 16.30 -13.31
C MET A 469 -31.21 17.04 -14.64
N LYS A 470 -32.42 17.40 -15.12
CA LYS A 470 -32.58 18.14 -16.38
C LYS A 470 -31.94 19.53 -16.34
N ILE A 471 -31.99 20.20 -15.18
CA ILE A 471 -31.39 21.51 -14.97
C ILE A 471 -29.86 21.39 -14.97
N LEU A 472 -29.34 20.37 -14.27
CA LEU A 472 -27.89 20.11 -14.21
C LEU A 472 -27.31 19.66 -15.55
N GLU A 473 -27.99 18.77 -16.28
CA GLU A 473 -27.59 18.37 -17.65
C GLU A 473 -27.46 19.59 -18.56
N SER A 474 -28.42 20.52 -18.50
CA SER A 474 -28.43 21.73 -19.32
C SER A 474 -27.34 22.72 -18.89
N ARG A 475 -27.18 22.96 -17.57
CA ARG A 475 -26.18 23.90 -17.01
C ARG A 475 -24.76 23.49 -17.36
N TYR A 476 -24.45 22.20 -17.33
CA TYR A 476 -23.10 21.68 -17.55
C TYR A 476 -22.89 21.05 -18.93
N SER A 477 -23.92 21.04 -19.79
CA SER A 477 -23.90 20.32 -21.07
C SER A 477 -23.44 18.85 -20.89
N ALA A 478 -23.94 18.22 -19.84
CA ALA A 478 -23.49 16.90 -19.38
C ALA A 478 -24.44 15.78 -19.83
N VAL A 479 -23.90 14.56 -19.93
CA VAL A 479 -24.70 13.35 -20.13
C VAL A 479 -24.90 12.64 -18.80
N SER A 480 -26.14 12.37 -18.42
CA SER A 480 -26.48 11.61 -17.23
C SER A 480 -26.56 10.11 -17.49
N ILE A 481 -25.92 9.32 -16.63
CA ILE A 481 -25.90 7.85 -16.67
C ILE A 481 -26.01 7.25 -15.27
N SER A 482 -26.44 5.99 -15.20
CA SER A 482 -26.12 5.11 -14.08
C SER A 482 -25.44 3.86 -14.63
N CYS A 483 -24.21 3.62 -14.17
CA CYS A 483 -23.51 2.39 -14.54
C CYS A 483 -24.13 1.14 -13.89
N VAL A 484 -24.87 1.30 -12.78
CA VAL A 484 -25.48 0.18 -12.04
C VAL A 484 -26.79 -0.25 -12.68
N THR A 485 -27.64 0.71 -13.07
CA THR A 485 -28.93 0.40 -13.72
C THR A 485 -28.83 0.37 -15.25
N GLU A 486 -27.64 0.62 -15.80
CA GLU A 486 -27.35 0.78 -17.24
C GLU A 486 -28.15 1.92 -17.92
N GLU A 487 -28.81 2.79 -17.14
CA GLU A 487 -29.57 3.93 -17.65
C GLU A 487 -28.64 4.97 -18.29
N GLY A 488 -29.04 5.49 -19.46
CA GLY A 488 -28.31 6.56 -20.15
C GLY A 488 -27.06 6.12 -20.92
N ILE A 489 -26.63 4.86 -20.83
CA ILE A 489 -25.42 4.34 -21.49
C ILE A 489 -25.53 4.43 -23.02
N GLY A 490 -26.69 4.13 -23.60
CA GLY A 490 -26.90 4.29 -25.05
C GLY A 490 -26.67 5.73 -25.53
N LYS A 491 -27.25 6.72 -24.83
CA LYS A 491 -27.09 8.16 -25.10
C LYS A 491 -25.64 8.61 -24.96
N LEU A 492 -24.94 8.09 -23.94
CA LEU A 492 -23.52 8.34 -23.74
C LEU A 492 -22.69 7.88 -24.94
N VAL A 493 -22.88 6.65 -25.41
CA VAL A 493 -22.04 6.15 -26.51
C VAL A 493 -22.34 6.86 -27.83
N GLU A 494 -23.59 7.18 -28.11
CA GLU A 494 -23.97 8.01 -29.27
C GLU A 494 -23.29 9.39 -29.22
N THR A 495 -23.33 10.06 -28.06
CA THR A 495 -22.71 11.37 -27.87
C THR A 495 -21.18 11.29 -28.03
N MET A 496 -20.55 10.26 -27.43
CA MET A 496 -19.11 10.00 -27.58
C MET A 496 -18.73 9.81 -29.05
N GLU A 497 -19.53 9.08 -29.82
CA GLU A 497 -19.30 8.84 -31.24
C GLU A 497 -19.36 10.15 -32.04
N ILE A 498 -20.39 10.97 -31.82
CA ILE A 498 -20.55 12.27 -32.49
C ILE A 498 -19.34 13.17 -32.21
N MET A 499 -18.93 13.27 -30.94
CA MET A 499 -17.83 14.14 -30.53
C MET A 499 -16.48 13.65 -31.05
N ALA A 500 -16.22 12.34 -31.02
CA ALA A 500 -15.00 11.74 -31.56
C ALA A 500 -14.88 11.91 -33.10
N ARG A 501 -16.01 11.84 -33.82
CA ARG A 501 -16.08 12.09 -35.29
C ARG A 501 -15.79 13.53 -35.67
N ALA A 502 -16.30 14.50 -34.91
CA ALA A 502 -16.06 15.92 -35.18
C ALA A 502 -14.57 16.29 -35.06
N THR A 503 -13.79 15.53 -34.27
CA THR A 503 -12.35 15.79 -34.06
C THR A 503 -11.47 15.24 -35.18
N SER A 504 -11.84 14.08 -35.74
CA SER A 504 -11.11 13.43 -36.84
C SER A 504 -11.29 14.14 -38.20
N ARG A 505 -12.39 14.87 -38.41
CA ARG A 505 -12.59 15.73 -39.60
C ARG A 505 -11.82 17.05 -39.54
N GLY A 506 -11.61 17.62 -38.35
CA GLY A 506 -10.85 18.87 -38.16
C GLY A 506 -9.35 18.73 -38.38
N GLN A 507 -8.78 17.53 -38.14
CA GLN A 507 -7.36 17.25 -38.35
C GLN A 507 -6.98 16.91 -39.80
N ARG A 508 -7.95 16.77 -40.71
CA ARG A 508 -7.71 16.41 -42.13
C ARG A 508 -7.53 17.60 -43.09
N ARG A 509 -7.39 18.84 -42.61
CA ARG A 509 -7.23 20.02 -43.47
C ARG A 509 -5.88 20.71 -43.26
N THR A 510 -4.88 20.23 -44.01
CA THR A 510 -3.95 21.02 -44.87
C THR A 510 -2.94 20.05 -45.51
N PRO A 511 -3.02 19.73 -46.81
CA PRO A 511 -1.85 19.29 -47.56
C PRO A 511 -0.87 20.48 -47.63
N PRO A 512 0.45 20.28 -47.52
CA PRO A 512 1.40 21.33 -47.84
C PRO A 512 1.23 21.72 -49.30
N ALA A 513 1.08 23.02 -49.57
CA ALA A 513 1.08 23.55 -50.92
C ALA A 513 2.40 23.16 -51.59
N PHE A 514 2.33 22.33 -52.63
CA PHE A 514 3.42 22.14 -53.56
C PHE A 514 3.67 23.50 -54.25
N GLN A 515 4.79 24.14 -53.92
CA GLN A 515 5.33 25.22 -54.75
C GLN A 515 5.93 24.56 -56.00
N GLU A 516 5.26 24.73 -57.13
CA GLU A 516 5.87 24.60 -58.44
C GLU A 516 6.94 25.69 -58.57
N THR A 517 8.21 25.31 -58.58
CA THR A 517 9.28 26.16 -59.10
C THR A 517 9.42 25.88 -60.59
N GLY A 518 8.81 26.74 -61.40
CA GLY A 518 9.25 26.99 -62.77
C GLY A 518 10.42 27.98 -62.75
N GLY A 519 11.40 27.75 -63.63
CA GLY A 519 12.59 28.58 -63.81
C GLY A 519 13.85 27.76 -63.99
#